data_AF-A0A544TI97-F1
#
_entry.id   AF-A0A544TI97-F1
#
_cell.length_a   1.000
_cell.length_b   1.000
_cell.length_c   1.000
_cell.angle_alpha   90.00
_cell.angle_beta   90.00
_cell.angle_gamma   90.00
#
_symmetry.space_group_name_H-M   'P 1'
#
loop_
_entity.id
_entity.type
_entity.pdbx_description
1 polymer ?
#
loop_
_entity_poly.entity_id
_entity_poly.type
_entity_poly.pdbx_seq_one_letter_code
_entity_poly.pdbx_strand_id
1 'polypeptide(L)' 'MVIMADIIIGFILMIPIYGVLIWSYFCPKESMLWGKRWMYKEEPEISSGAIQYVKFASLASIIIMTFIFIILIVTQT' A
#
# COMPACT_ATOMS: atom_id res chain seq x y z
N MET A 1 11.11 -27.99 2.28
CA MET A 1 11.43 -27.17 3.48
C MET A 1 11.61 -25.69 3.16
N VAL A 2 12.18 -25.31 2.01
CA VAL A 2 12.41 -23.90 1.61
C VAL A 2 11.10 -23.13 1.32
N ILE A 3 10.17 -23.74 0.58
CA ILE A 3 8.90 -23.11 0.12
C ILE A 3 8.05 -22.52 1.27
N MET A 4 7.98 -23.23 2.40
CA MET A 4 7.16 -22.77 3.54
C MET A 4 7.78 -21.56 4.26
N ALA A 5 9.12 -21.49 4.31
CA ALA A 5 9.82 -20.35 4.89
C ALA A 5 9.65 -19.09 4.02
N ASP A 6 9.68 -19.25 2.69
CA ASP A 6 9.50 -18.14 1.75
C ASP A 6 8.10 -17.52 1.86
N ILE A 7 7.05 -18.34 2.02
CA ILE A 7 5.69 -17.87 2.24
C ILE A 7 5.58 -17.08 3.55
N ILE A 8 6.16 -17.58 4.65
CA ILE A 8 6.12 -16.91 5.96
C ILE A 8 6.83 -15.55 5.92
N ILE A 9 8.03 -15.49 5.31
CA ILE A 9 8.78 -14.24 5.15
C ILE A 9 7.98 -13.27 4.26
N GLY A 10 7.36 -13.77 3.18
CA GLY A 10 6.48 -12.99 2.32
C GLY A 10 5.31 -12.36 3.08
N PHE A 11 4.62 -13.13 3.93
CA PHE A 11 3.54 -12.61 4.78
C PHE A 11 4.02 -11.49 5.71
N ILE A 12 5.16 -11.66 6.38
CA ILE A 12 5.70 -10.67 7.31
C ILE A 12 6.02 -9.36 6.58
N LEU A 13 6.58 -9.43 5.36
CA LEU A 13 6.87 -8.25 4.54
C LEU A 13 5.62 -7.58 4.00
N MET A 14 4.53 -8.31 3.80
CA MET A 14 3.25 -7.75 3.33
C MET A 14 2.51 -6.96 4.42
N ILE A 15 2.63 -7.34 5.69
CA ILE A 15 1.96 -6.64 6.81
C ILE A 15 2.22 -5.11 6.80
N PRO A 16 3.47 -4.62 6.77
CA PRO A 16 3.72 -3.18 6.73
C PRO A 16 3.21 -2.52 5.44
N ILE A 17 3.22 -3.23 4.31
CA ILE A 17 2.70 -2.73 3.03
C ILE A 17 1.19 -2.49 3.13
N TYR A 18 0.43 -3.47 3.64
CA TYR A 18 -1.00 -3.30 3.90
C TYR A 18 -1.25 -2.18 4.92
N GLY A 19 -0.42 -2.06 5.95
CA GLY A 19 -0.50 -0.96 6.92
C GLY A 19 -0.39 0.42 6.25
N VAL A 20 0.59 0.60 5.36
CA VAL A 20 0.77 1.86 4.61
C VAL A 20 -0.39 2.11 3.64
N LEU A 21 -0.90 1.09 2.95
CA LEU A 21 -2.04 1.22 2.04
C LEU A 21 -3.33 1.60 2.78
N ILE A 22 -3.59 0.95 3.91
CA ILE A 22 -4.74 1.27 4.77
C ILE A 22 -4.60 2.69 5.31
N TRP A 23 -3.42 3.06 5.80
CA TRP A 23 -3.16 4.43 6.26
C TRP A 23 -3.35 5.46 5.14
N SER A 24 -2.90 5.15 3.92
CA SER A 24 -3.09 6.00 2.74
C SER A 24 -4.55 6.18 2.34
N TYR A 25 -5.42 5.22 2.68
CA TYR A 25 -6.86 5.34 2.46
C TYR A 25 -7.54 6.28 3.47
N PHE A 26 -7.17 6.18 4.76
CA PHE A 26 -7.76 7.00 5.83
C PHE A 26 -7.18 8.42 5.87
N CYS A 27 -5.87 8.56 5.69
CA CYS A 27 -5.11 9.80 5.74
C CYS A 27 -4.40 10.08 4.39
N PRO A 28 -5.15 10.26 3.29
CA PRO A 28 -4.57 10.39 1.95
C PRO A 28 -3.72 11.65 1.79
N LYS A 29 -4.05 12.75 2.48
CA LYS A 29 -3.27 13.98 2.41
C LYS A 29 -1.90 13.79 3.06
N GLU A 30 -1.89 13.22 4.26
CA GLU A 30 -0.67 12.95 5.00
C GLU A 30 0.21 11.93 4.26
N SER A 31 -0.39 10.88 3.69
CA SER A 31 0.35 9.86 2.95
C SER A 31 0.97 10.39 1.65
N MET A 32 0.27 11.25 0.90
CA MET A 32 0.81 11.88 -0.31
C MET A 32 2.02 12.79 -0.03
N LEU A 33 2.03 13.44 1.13
CA LEU A 33 3.11 14.33 1.54
C LEU A 33 4.18 13.62 2.35
N TRP A 34 3.98 12.35 2.69
CA TRP A 34 4.93 11.56 3.47
C TRP A 34 6.26 11.48 2.73
N GLY A 35 7.33 11.93 3.37
CA GLY A 35 8.66 12.04 2.76
C GLY A 35 8.87 13.19 1.77
N LYS A 36 7.83 13.96 1.43
CA LYS A 36 7.93 15.13 0.52
C LYS A 36 7.62 16.48 1.19
N ARG A 37 7.14 16.49 2.44
CA ARG A 37 6.83 17.72 3.19
C ARG A 37 7.98 18.73 3.21
N TRP A 38 9.22 18.28 3.31
CA TRP A 38 10.41 19.14 3.37
C TRP A 38 10.76 19.81 2.02
N MET A 39 10.16 19.36 0.91
CA MET A 39 10.41 19.92 -0.43
C MET A 39 9.65 21.23 -0.67
N TYR A 40 8.57 21.47 0.07
CA TYR A 40 7.69 22.61 -0.11
C TYR A 40 7.99 23.70 0.92
N LYS A 41 7.94 24.96 0.50
CA LYS A 41 8.14 26.12 1.40
C LYS A 41 6.92 26.37 2.31
N GLU A 42 5.74 25.96 1.86
CA GLU A 42 4.45 26.11 2.54
C GLU A 42 3.67 24.79 2.46
N GLU A 43 2.60 24.64 3.24
CA GLU A 43 1.75 23.45 3.17
C GLU A 43 1.08 23.34 1.80
N PRO A 44 1.37 22.28 1.01
CA PRO A 44 0.83 22.16 -0.32
C PRO A 44 -0.66 21.85 -0.30
N GLU A 45 -1.44 22.66 -1.01
CA GLU A 45 -2.87 22.41 -1.22
C GLU A 45 -3.08 21.23 -2.18
N ILE A 46 -3.70 20.17 -1.67
CA ILE A 46 -3.99 18.98 -2.46
C ILE A 46 -5.40 19.06 -3.05
N SER A 47 -5.52 18.85 -4.36
CA SER A 47 -6.79 18.81 -5.05
C SER A 47 -7.69 17.66 -4.55
N SER A 48 -9.00 17.90 -4.55
CA SER A 48 -10.00 16.88 -4.19
C SER A 48 -9.92 15.64 -5.09
N GLY A 49 -9.59 15.82 -6.37
CA GLY A 49 -9.38 14.74 -7.32
C GLY A 49 -8.18 13.85 -6.96
N ALA A 50 -7.06 14.44 -6.54
CA ALA A 50 -5.89 13.67 -6.10
C ALA A 50 -6.19 12.84 -4.84
N ILE A 51 -6.97 13.40 -3.90
CA ILE A 51 -7.42 12.68 -2.70
C ILE A 51 -8.28 11.48 -3.07
N GLN A 52 -9.26 11.66 -3.97
CA GLN A 52 -10.12 10.57 -4.41
C GLN A 52 -9.32 9.50 -5.15
N TYR A 53 -8.39 9.90 -6.01
CA TYR A 53 -7.50 8.98 -6.71
C TYR A 53 -6.70 8.12 -5.73
N VAL A 54 -6.07 8.72 -4.71
CA VAL A 54 -5.27 7.97 -3.73
C VAL A 54 -6.13 6.98 -2.93
N LYS A 55 -7.36 7.36 -2.54
CA LYS A 55 -8.28 6.42 -1.89
C LYS A 55 -8.62 5.25 -2.80
N PHE A 56 -8.97 5.52 -4.06
CA PHE A 56 -9.32 4.48 -5.02
C PHE A 56 -8.12 3.59 -5.34
N ALA A 57 -6.95 4.18 -5.57
CA ALA A 57 -5.70 3.48 -5.86
C ALA A 57 -5.25 2.63 -4.68
N SER A 58 -5.38 3.12 -3.43
CA SER A 58 -5.05 2.34 -2.23
C SER A 58 -5.95 1.11 -2.11
N LEU A 59 -7.26 1.27 -2.30
CA LEU A 59 -8.22 0.17 -2.24
C LEU A 59 -8.01 -0.83 -3.38
N ALA A 60 -7.81 -0.35 -4.61
CA ALA A 60 -7.49 -1.20 -5.75
C ALA A 60 -6.17 -1.96 -5.55
N SER A 61 -5.15 -1.30 -5.00
CA SER A 61 -3.85 -1.93 -4.71
C SER A 61 -3.99 -3.04 -3.67
N ILE A 62 -4.76 -2.83 -2.61
CA ILE A 62 -5.07 -3.87 -1.61
C ILE A 62 -5.70 -5.08 -2.30
N ILE A 63 -6.74 -4.88 -3.12
CA ILE A 63 -7.44 -5.97 -3.81
C ILE A 63 -6.48 -6.74 -4.73
N ILE A 64 -5.79 -6.03 -5.63
CA ILE A 64 -4.87 -6.62 -6.62
C ILE A 64 -3.75 -7.39 -5.92
N MET A 65 -3.14 -6.80 -4.89
CA MET A 65 -2.05 -7.42 -4.15
C MET A 65 -2.50 -8.71 -3.45
N THR A 66 -3.71 -8.69 -2.89
CA THR A 66 -4.28 -9.88 -2.24
C THR A 66 -4.53 -11.01 -3.26
N PHE A 67 -5.05 -10.68 -4.45
CA PHE A 67 -5.23 -11.66 -5.52
C PHE A 67 -3.89 -12.24 -6.00
N ILE A 68 -2.90 -11.40 -6.26
CA ILE A 68 -1.55 -11.84 -6.67
C ILE A 68 -0.98 -12.79 -5.62
N PHE A 69 -1.12 -12.44 -4.34
CA PHE A 69 -0.58 -13.24 -3.25
C PHE A 69 -1.28 -14.61 -3.12
N ILE A 70 -2.60 -14.66 -3.29
CA ILE A 70 -3.36 -15.93 -3.33
C ILE A 70 -2.90 -16.78 -4.52
N ILE A 71 -2.78 -16.19 -5.71
CA ILE A 71 -2.33 -16.90 -6.91
C ILE A 71 -0.93 -17.47 -6.69
N LEU A 72 0.00 -16.69 -6.12
CA LEU A 72 1.34 -17.15 -5.80
C LEU A 72 1.30 -18.36 -4.87
N ILE A 73 0.51 -18.31 -3.78
CA ILE A 73 0.38 -19.46 -2.86
C ILE A 73 -0.15 -20.69 -3.61
N VAL A 74 -1.23 -20.56 -4.38
CA VAL A 74 -1.86 -21.67 -5.10
C VAL A 74 -0.92 -22.27 -6.17
N THR A 75 -0.09 -21.46 -6.82
CA THR A 75 0.88 -21.96 -7.81
C THR A 75 2.08 -22.67 -7.19
N GLN A 76 2.38 -22.41 -5.91
CA GLN A 76 3.53 -22.96 -5.20
C GLN A 76 3.17 -24.20 -4.36
N THR A 77 1.88 -24.42 -4.09
CA THR A 77 1.32 -25.67 -3.51
C THR A 77 1.16 -26.77 -4.55
#